data_AF-A0A3M0ZR56-F1
#
_entry.id   AF-A0A3M0ZR56-F1
#
_cell.length_a   1.000
_cell.length_b   1.000
_cell.length_c   1.000
_cell.angle_alpha   90.00
_cell.angle_beta   90.00
_cell.angle_gamma   90.00
#
_symmetry.space_group_name_H-M   'P 1'
#
loop_
_entity.id
_entity.type
_entity.pdbx_description
1 polymer ?
#
loop_
_entity_poly.entity_id
_entity_poly.type
_entity_poly.pdbx_seq_one_letter_code
_entity_poly.pdbx_strand_id
1 'polypeptide(L)'
;MLRNLKTLFFISMLFFGNQAFSGSALGEVICRAPLYYIWGDKKTKSFWKNISARGDREEDAKRVLEEKIDRLKNKAISECRKVHENTAGCIAERYKAVESRYSSLSFRARKAIDEAIISDCKKQEGVCLEAESGKIVCKETVKEAGKEKDKIEKAESKSESDKSKKKKKAKEKK
;
A
#
# COMPACT_ATOMS: atom_id res chain seq x y z
N MET A 1 -27.18 -55.97 -49.91
CA MET A 1 -25.88 -55.72 -50.55
C MET A 1 -24.88 -55.34 -49.48
N LEU A 2 -23.93 -56.25 -49.19
CA LEU A 2 -22.76 -56.02 -48.35
C LEU A 2 -21.66 -55.28 -49.14
N ARG A 3 -20.79 -54.54 -48.41
CA ARG A 3 -19.45 -53.98 -48.73
C ARG A 3 -19.42 -52.49 -48.31
N ASN A 4 -18.47 -51.93 -47.57
CA ASN A 4 -17.20 -52.42 -47.05
C ASN A 4 -16.82 -51.61 -45.80
N LEU A 5 -16.41 -52.35 -44.78
CA LEU A 5 -15.65 -51.94 -43.61
C LEU A 5 -14.16 -51.88 -44.01
N LYS A 6 -13.36 -51.08 -43.27
CA LYS A 6 -11.87 -51.14 -43.20
C LYS A 6 -11.10 -50.64 -44.42
N THR A 7 -10.73 -49.37 -44.43
CA THR A 7 -9.33 -48.91 -44.68
C THR A 7 -9.29 -47.38 -44.52
N LEU A 8 -8.16 -46.85 -44.07
CA LEU A 8 -7.87 -45.43 -43.80
C LEU A 8 -8.10 -44.96 -42.34
N PHE A 9 -7.91 -45.87 -41.38
CA PHE A 9 -7.06 -45.56 -40.23
C PHE A 9 -5.60 -45.83 -40.67
N PHE A 10 -4.64 -45.03 -40.20
CA PHE A 10 -3.21 -45.00 -40.60
C PHE A 10 -2.90 -44.12 -41.83
N ILE A 11 -2.67 -42.83 -41.61
CA ILE A 11 -1.54 -42.06 -42.14
C ILE A 11 -1.47 -40.73 -41.37
N SER A 12 -0.26 -40.36 -40.97
CA SER A 12 0.13 -39.08 -40.35
C SER A 12 0.05 -38.99 -38.82
N MET A 13 0.69 -39.97 -38.16
CA MET A 13 1.11 -39.89 -36.76
C MET A 13 2.60 -39.51 -36.65
N LEU A 14 3.07 -38.50 -37.40
CA LEU A 14 4.48 -38.04 -37.37
C LEU A 14 4.63 -36.52 -37.59
N PHE A 15 3.86 -35.72 -36.85
CA PHE A 15 4.21 -34.32 -36.58
C PHE A 15 4.13 -34.04 -35.07
N PHE A 16 4.74 -34.92 -34.27
CA PHE A 16 5.26 -34.52 -32.95
C PHE A 16 6.56 -33.73 -33.20
N GLY A 17 6.39 -32.55 -33.81
CA GLY A 17 7.42 -31.54 -33.90
C GLY A 17 7.80 -31.14 -32.49
N ASN A 18 9.00 -31.57 -32.13
CA ASN A 18 9.78 -31.27 -30.95
C ASN A 18 9.81 -29.74 -30.72
N GLN A 19 8.75 -29.16 -30.15
CA GLN A 19 8.80 -27.81 -29.62
C GLN A 19 9.63 -27.88 -28.34
N ALA A 20 10.92 -27.61 -28.50
CA ALA A 20 11.79 -27.22 -27.41
C ALA A 20 11.07 -26.13 -26.62
N PHE A 21 10.51 -26.52 -25.48
CA PHE A 21 10.02 -25.63 -24.45
C PHE A 21 11.28 -24.97 -23.89
N SER A 22 11.74 -23.92 -24.57
CA SER A 22 12.76 -23.02 -24.08
C SER A 22 12.18 -22.38 -22.83
N GLY A 23 12.37 -23.04 -21.70
CA GLY A 23 12.11 -22.52 -20.37
C GLY A 23 13.10 -21.40 -20.11
N SER A 24 12.86 -20.25 -20.75
CA SER A 24 13.42 -18.99 -20.31
C SER A 24 12.98 -18.85 -18.87
N ALA A 25 13.93 -18.91 -17.95
CA ALA A 25 13.72 -18.45 -16.59
C ALA A 25 13.46 -16.94 -16.68
N LEU A 26 12.22 -16.59 -17.01
CA LEU A 26 11.79 -15.21 -17.16
C LEU A 26 11.85 -14.60 -15.75
N GLY A 27 12.76 -13.64 -15.58
CA GLY A 27 12.79 -12.81 -14.40
C GLY A 27 11.42 -12.18 -14.20
N GLU A 28 10.92 -12.20 -12.96
CA GLU A 28 9.62 -11.61 -12.66
C GLU A 28 9.79 -10.08 -12.65
N VAL A 29 9.04 -9.36 -13.48
CA VAL A 29 9.11 -7.90 -13.51
C VAL A 29 8.08 -7.33 -12.54
N ILE A 30 8.53 -6.45 -11.63
CA ILE A 30 7.65 -5.76 -10.67
C ILE A 30 7.61 -4.28 -11.01
N CYS A 31 6.43 -3.80 -11.39
CA CYS A 31 6.16 -2.38 -11.59
C CYS A 31 5.46 -1.79 -10.38
N ARG A 32 5.87 -0.57 -9.97
CA ARG A 32 5.29 0.17 -8.86
C ARG A 32 4.94 1.59 -9.27
N ALA A 33 3.84 2.11 -8.75
CA ALA A 33 3.46 3.51 -8.87
C ALA A 33 2.84 4.03 -7.56
N PRO A 34 3.24 5.22 -7.08
CA PRO A 34 2.52 5.89 -6.00
C PRO A 34 1.22 6.48 -6.52
N LEU A 35 0.14 6.41 -5.73
CA LEU A 35 -1.14 7.02 -6.01
C LEU A 35 -1.40 8.16 -5.01
N TYR A 36 -1.77 9.31 -5.53
CA TYR A 36 -2.08 10.52 -4.79
C TYR A 36 -3.54 10.93 -5.03
N TYR A 37 -4.13 11.59 -4.06
CA TYR A 37 -5.38 12.33 -4.27
C TYR A 37 -5.13 13.82 -4.07
N ILE A 38 -5.96 14.63 -4.72
CA ILE A 38 -5.88 16.08 -4.76
C ILE A 38 -7.10 16.65 -4.07
N TRP A 39 -6.88 17.56 -3.13
CA TRP A 39 -7.96 18.20 -2.38
C TRP A 39 -7.70 19.68 -2.10
N GLY A 40 -8.79 20.40 -1.85
CA GLY A 40 -8.80 21.82 -1.53
C GLY A 40 -8.54 22.74 -2.72
N ASP A 41 -8.76 24.03 -2.52
CA ASP A 41 -8.70 25.05 -3.59
C ASP A 41 -7.29 25.19 -4.20
N LYS A 42 -6.26 24.90 -3.39
CA LYS A 42 -4.84 24.96 -3.81
C LYS A 42 -4.36 23.68 -4.48
N LYS A 43 -5.25 22.70 -4.73
CA LYS A 43 -4.90 21.39 -5.32
C LYS A 43 -3.77 20.70 -4.58
N THR A 44 -3.89 20.59 -3.26
CA THR A 44 -2.86 19.95 -2.42
C THR A 44 -2.80 18.46 -2.71
N LYS A 45 -1.62 17.95 -3.08
CA LYS A 45 -1.39 16.53 -3.34
C LYS A 45 -1.08 15.80 -2.04
N SER A 46 -1.86 14.77 -1.73
CA SER A 46 -1.64 13.90 -0.57
C SER A 46 -1.39 12.47 -1.00
N PHE A 47 -0.36 11.85 -0.43
CA PHE A 47 -0.02 10.45 -0.72
C PHE A 47 -1.04 9.52 -0.09
N TRP A 48 -1.52 8.54 -0.87
CA TRP A 48 -2.42 7.51 -0.37
C TRP A 48 -1.71 6.17 -0.21
N LYS A 49 -1.21 5.60 -1.30
CA LYS A 49 -0.57 4.27 -1.27
C LYS A 49 0.29 4.00 -2.49
N ASN A 50 1.19 3.01 -2.33
CA ASN A 50 1.93 2.41 -3.44
C ASN A 50 1.16 1.23 -4.02
N ILE A 51 1.00 1.21 -5.34
CA ILE A 51 0.39 0.13 -6.09
C ILE A 51 1.50 -0.65 -6.77
N SER A 52 1.39 -1.98 -6.76
CA SER A 52 2.32 -2.84 -7.49
C SER A 52 1.61 -3.89 -8.32
N ALA A 53 2.23 -4.22 -9.45
CA ALA A 53 1.84 -5.32 -10.31
C ALA A 53 3.09 -6.10 -10.72
N ARG A 54 2.88 -7.37 -10.99
CA ARG A 54 3.89 -8.33 -11.43
C ARG A 54 3.49 -8.85 -12.79
N GLY A 55 4.47 -9.17 -13.62
CA GLY A 55 4.27 -9.78 -14.93
C GLY A 55 5.55 -10.44 -15.42
N ASP A 56 5.40 -11.33 -16.41
CA ASP A 56 6.53 -12.04 -17.03
C ASP A 56 7.35 -11.13 -17.96
N ARG A 57 6.73 -10.03 -18.41
CA ARG A 57 7.34 -8.96 -19.20
C ARG A 57 6.97 -7.60 -18.64
N GLU A 58 7.78 -6.60 -18.93
CA GLU A 58 7.54 -5.23 -18.46
C GLU A 58 6.22 -4.66 -19.00
N GLU A 59 5.87 -4.93 -20.26
CA GLU A 59 4.61 -4.46 -20.85
C GLU A 59 3.39 -5.08 -20.16
N ASP A 60 3.47 -6.37 -19.83
CA ASP A 60 2.39 -7.08 -19.13
C ASP A 60 2.21 -6.56 -17.71
N ALA A 61 3.31 -6.34 -16.98
CA ALA A 61 3.28 -5.75 -15.64
C ALA A 61 2.73 -4.31 -15.64
N LYS A 62 3.09 -3.50 -16.63
CA LYS A 62 2.58 -2.12 -16.81
C LYS A 62 1.08 -2.11 -17.08
N ARG A 63 0.59 -2.92 -18.03
CA ARG A 63 -0.84 -3.02 -18.35
C ARG A 63 -1.67 -3.39 -17.12
N VAL A 64 -1.23 -4.41 -16.37
CA VAL A 64 -1.92 -4.82 -15.13
C VAL A 64 -1.87 -3.71 -14.06
N LEU A 65 -0.77 -2.97 -13.99
CA LEU A 65 -0.65 -1.84 -13.07
C LEU A 65 -1.60 -0.70 -13.43
N GLU A 66 -1.73 -0.35 -14.71
CA GLU A 66 -2.63 0.69 -15.20
C GLU A 66 -4.09 0.36 -14.90
N GLU A 67 -4.54 -0.87 -15.20
CA GLU A 67 -5.89 -1.31 -14.86
C GLU A 67 -6.15 -1.24 -13.35
N LYS A 68 -5.15 -1.59 -12.53
CA LYS A 68 -5.24 -1.46 -11.07
C LYS A 68 -5.31 0.00 -10.64
N ILE A 69 -4.52 0.88 -11.24
CA ILE A 69 -4.53 2.31 -10.95
C ILE A 69 -5.93 2.87 -11.19
N ASP A 70 -6.54 2.59 -12.34
CA ASP A 70 -7.86 3.14 -12.67
C ASP A 70 -8.96 2.67 -11.72
N ARG A 71 -8.95 1.38 -11.35
CA ARG A 71 -9.87 0.86 -10.31
C ARG A 71 -9.64 1.50 -8.95
N LEU A 72 -8.39 1.88 -8.66
CA LEU A 72 -8.00 2.44 -7.36
C LEU A 72 -8.16 3.95 -7.28
N LYS A 73 -8.18 4.69 -8.39
CA LYS A 73 -8.47 6.14 -8.41
C LYS A 73 -9.81 6.45 -7.75
N ASN A 74 -10.87 5.72 -8.11
CA ASN A 74 -12.20 5.91 -7.50
C ASN A 74 -12.19 5.65 -5.99
N LYS A 75 -11.43 4.65 -5.55
CA LYS A 75 -11.26 4.37 -4.11
C LYS A 75 -10.46 5.48 -3.42
N ALA A 76 -9.41 6.01 -4.05
CA ALA A 76 -8.62 7.12 -3.53
C ALA A 76 -9.50 8.38 -3.34
N ILE A 77 -10.37 8.69 -4.31
CA ILE A 77 -11.32 9.79 -4.20
C ILE A 77 -12.32 9.53 -3.08
N SER A 78 -12.87 8.32 -2.98
CA SER A 78 -13.80 7.98 -1.89
C SER A 78 -13.15 8.15 -0.50
N GLU A 79 -11.90 7.72 -0.34
CA GLU A 79 -11.15 7.93 0.91
C GLU A 79 -10.85 9.41 1.16
N CYS A 80 -10.49 10.16 0.12
CA CYS A 80 -10.35 11.61 0.21
C CYS A 80 -11.63 12.25 0.78
N ARG A 81 -12.81 11.91 0.22
CA ARG A 81 -14.09 12.50 0.66
C ARG A 81 -14.39 12.20 2.12
N LYS A 82 -14.08 10.99 2.59
CA LYS A 82 -14.27 10.61 4.01
C LYS A 82 -13.43 11.46 4.96
N VAL A 83 -12.26 11.91 4.52
CA VAL A 83 -11.30 12.65 5.35
C VAL A 83 -11.46 14.17 5.20
N HIS A 84 -11.71 14.67 3.99
CA HIS A 84 -11.66 16.10 3.68
C HIS A 84 -13.04 16.74 3.48
N GLU A 85 -14.04 16.00 3.02
CA GLU A 85 -15.41 16.51 2.84
C GLU A 85 -16.33 16.15 4.02
N ASN A 86 -15.94 15.16 4.83
CA ASN A 86 -16.68 14.73 6.01
C ASN A 86 -15.86 14.97 7.28
N THR A 87 -16.06 16.13 7.92
CA THR A 87 -15.37 16.51 9.15
C THR A 87 -15.58 15.51 10.28
N ALA A 88 -16.78 14.92 10.41
CA ALA A 88 -17.04 13.87 11.39
C ALA A 88 -16.26 12.59 11.09
N GLY A 89 -16.11 12.24 9.81
CA GLY A 89 -15.27 11.13 9.34
C GLY A 89 -13.80 11.33 9.69
N CYS A 90 -13.26 12.52 9.45
CA CYS A 90 -11.90 12.89 9.86
C CYS A 90 -11.70 12.74 11.37
N ILE A 91 -12.61 13.31 12.16
CA ILE A 91 -12.53 13.28 13.62
C ILE A 91 -12.56 11.83 14.12
N ALA A 92 -13.49 11.01 13.62
CA ALA A 92 -13.59 9.61 14.01
C ALA A 92 -12.31 8.81 13.70
N GLU A 93 -11.72 9.01 12.53
CA GLU A 93 -10.49 8.32 12.13
C GLU A 93 -9.29 8.74 12.99
N ARG A 94 -9.18 10.04 13.32
CA ARG A 94 -8.15 10.55 14.24
C ARG A 94 -8.33 9.97 15.64
N TYR A 95 -9.56 9.85 16.14
CA TYR A 95 -9.82 9.22 17.43
C TYR A 95 -9.42 7.74 17.45
N LYS A 96 -9.73 6.97 16.41
CA LYS A 96 -9.27 5.56 16.30
C LYS A 96 -7.74 5.46 16.40
N ALA A 97 -7.01 6.39 15.77
CA ALA A 97 -5.55 6.40 15.81
C ALA A 97 -4.98 6.65 17.22
N VAL A 98 -5.70 7.39 18.08
CA VAL A 98 -5.26 7.71 19.45
C VAL A 98 -5.96 6.89 20.54
N GLU A 99 -6.95 6.07 20.19
CA GLU A 99 -7.86 5.36 21.09
C GLU A 99 -7.13 4.63 22.22
N SER A 100 -6.07 3.88 21.86
CA SER A 100 -5.28 3.07 22.80
C SER A 100 -4.63 3.88 23.93
N ARG A 101 -4.32 5.16 23.70
CA ARG A 101 -3.68 6.05 24.67
C ARG A 101 -4.64 7.05 25.27
N TYR A 102 -5.77 7.31 24.61
CA TYR A 102 -6.71 8.36 24.98
C TYR A 102 -7.31 8.14 26.38
N SER A 103 -7.62 6.88 26.72
CA SER A 103 -8.26 6.52 28.00
C SER A 103 -7.33 6.64 29.21
N SER A 104 -6.01 6.57 29.04
CA SER A 104 -5.02 6.68 30.13
C SER A 104 -4.59 8.11 30.44
N LEU A 105 -5.03 9.08 29.63
CA LEU A 105 -4.65 10.48 29.78
C LEU A 105 -5.49 11.22 30.83
N SER A 106 -4.91 12.27 31.43
CA SER A 106 -5.63 13.19 32.30
C SER A 106 -6.69 13.98 31.52
N PHE A 107 -7.70 14.50 32.23
CA PHE A 107 -8.77 15.29 31.61
C PHE A 107 -8.24 16.46 30.76
N ARG A 108 -7.24 17.19 31.27
CA ARG A 108 -6.62 18.30 30.55
C ARG A 108 -5.94 17.84 29.25
N ALA A 109 -5.26 16.69 29.28
CA ALA A 109 -4.60 16.13 28.10
C ALA A 109 -5.61 15.64 27.05
N ARG A 110 -6.72 15.01 27.48
CA ARG A 110 -7.81 14.61 26.57
C ARG A 110 -8.41 15.82 25.86
N LYS A 111 -8.75 16.87 26.64
CA LYS A 111 -9.28 18.12 26.09
C LYS A 111 -8.34 18.74 25.05
N ALA A 112 -7.04 18.76 25.33
CA ALA A 112 -6.05 19.28 24.39
C ALA A 112 -5.98 18.44 23.10
N ILE A 113 -6.12 17.11 23.19
CA ILE A 113 -6.19 16.23 22.03
C ILE A 113 -7.49 16.47 21.24
N ASP A 114 -8.63 16.63 21.92
CA ASP A 114 -9.92 16.89 21.27
C ASP A 114 -9.87 18.20 20.47
N GLU A 115 -9.36 19.27 21.09
CA GLU A 115 -9.19 20.57 20.44
C GLU A 115 -8.22 20.50 19.27
N ALA A 116 -7.12 19.75 19.40
CA ALA A 116 -6.16 19.55 18.32
C ALA A 116 -6.77 18.78 17.14
N ILE A 117 -7.47 17.66 17.40
CA ILE A 117 -8.13 16.85 16.37
C ILE A 117 -9.18 17.68 15.63
N ILE A 118 -10.03 18.40 16.36
CA ILE A 118 -11.07 19.25 15.76
C ILE A 118 -10.44 20.38 14.94
N SER A 119 -9.40 21.03 15.46
CA SER A 119 -8.68 22.10 14.76
C SER A 119 -8.04 21.59 13.47
N ASP A 120 -7.40 20.43 13.51
CA ASP A 120 -6.73 19.84 12.36
C ASP A 120 -7.72 19.38 11.30
N CYS A 121 -8.82 18.73 11.68
CA CYS A 121 -9.86 18.34 10.73
C CYS A 121 -10.53 19.55 10.07
N LYS A 122 -10.74 20.66 10.79
CA LYS A 122 -11.24 21.91 10.20
C LYS A 122 -10.25 22.54 9.22
N LYS A 123 -8.95 22.47 9.50
CA LYS A 123 -7.91 22.96 8.56
C LYS A 123 -7.79 22.08 7.31
N GLN A 124 -8.15 20.81 7.44
CA GLN A 124 -8.12 19.82 6.37
C GLN A 124 -9.43 19.71 5.61
N GLU A 125 -10.44 20.52 5.96
CA GLU A 125 -11.72 20.56 5.27
C GLU A 125 -11.53 21.12 3.86
N GLY A 126 -12.10 20.45 2.87
CA GLY A 126 -12.02 20.87 1.47
C GLY A 126 -12.63 19.86 0.51
N VAL A 127 -12.81 20.29 -0.74
CA VAL A 127 -13.39 19.45 -1.80
C VAL A 127 -12.32 18.55 -2.41
N CYS A 128 -12.66 17.27 -2.59
CA CYS A 128 -11.82 16.31 -3.29
C CYS A 128 -12.03 16.42 -4.79
N LEU A 129 -10.94 16.69 -5.51
CA LEU A 129 -10.98 16.96 -6.93
C LEU A 129 -10.72 15.68 -7.73
N GLU A 130 -9.48 15.20 -7.70
CA GLU A 130 -9.00 14.14 -8.59
C GLU A 130 -7.98 13.23 -7.90
N ALA A 131 -7.69 12.09 -8.53
CA ALA A 131 -6.62 11.19 -8.12
C ALA A 131 -5.61 11.02 -9.25
N GLU A 132 -4.34 11.24 -8.94
CA GLU A 132 -3.22 11.17 -9.88
C GLU A 132 -2.25 10.06 -9.50
N SER A 133 -1.82 9.28 -10.48
CA SER A 133 -0.72 8.33 -10.31
C SER A 133 0.62 9.00 -10.63
N GLY A 134 1.64 8.72 -9.81
CA GLY A 134 3.01 9.10 -10.11
C GLY A 134 3.63 8.21 -11.19
N LYS A 135 4.91 8.46 -11.48
CA LYS A 135 5.67 7.71 -12.49
C LYS A 135 5.74 6.22 -12.14
N ILE A 136 5.47 5.37 -13.12
CA ILE A 136 5.63 3.92 -13.02
C ILE A 136 7.12 3.59 -13.07
N VAL A 137 7.62 2.86 -12.08
CA VAL A 137 8.99 2.35 -12.03
C VAL A 137 8.93 0.82 -12.03
N CYS A 138 9.52 0.21 -13.06
CA CYS A 138 9.62 -1.25 -13.20
C CYS A 138 11.03 -1.71 -12.84
N LYS A 139 11.11 -2.84 -12.14
CA LYS A 139 12.38 -3.51 -11.80
C LYS A 139 12.24 -5.00 -12.09
N GLU A 140 13.21 -5.55 -12.81
CA GLU A 140 13.33 -6.99 -12.98
C GLU A 140 13.83 -7.60 -11.67
N THR A 141 13.11 -8.59 -11.16
CA THR A 141 13.58 -9.44 -10.08
C THR A 141 14.11 -10.72 -10.69
N VAL A 142 15.44 -10.81 -10.77
CA VAL A 142 16.09 -12.09 -11.01
C VAL A 142 15.83 -12.92 -9.76
N LYS A 143 15.10 -14.03 -9.91
CA LYS A 143 14.94 -15.00 -8.83
C LYS A 143 16.30 -15.65 -8.58
N GLU A 144 17.14 -15.02 -7.76
CA GLU A 144 18.24 -15.72 -7.13
C GLU A 144 17.61 -16.77 -6.19
N ALA A 145 17.73 -18.03 -6.61
CA ALA A 145 17.30 -19.16 -5.80
C ALA A 145 18.21 -19.25 -4.55
N GLY A 146 17.76 -18.64 -3.46
CA GLY A 146 18.16 -19.04 -2.11
C GLY A 146 18.92 -17.97 -1.29
N LYS A 147 18.32 -17.67 -0.12
CA LYS A 147 18.73 -16.77 0.97
C LYS A 147 18.40 -15.30 0.65
N GLU A 148 17.57 -14.60 1.42
CA GLU A 148 17.66 -14.44 2.86
C GLU A 148 16.30 -13.98 3.41
N LYS A 149 15.77 -14.73 4.39
CA LYS A 149 14.76 -14.21 5.31
C LYS A 149 15.45 -13.16 6.20
N ASP A 150 14.64 -12.22 6.67
CA ASP A 150 14.92 -11.25 7.74
C ASP A 150 15.58 -9.93 7.33
N LYS A 151 14.75 -8.88 7.25
CA LYS A 151 14.75 -7.74 8.20
C LYS A 151 13.90 -6.60 7.65
N ILE A 152 12.61 -6.56 8.02
CA ILE A 152 11.94 -5.35 8.56
C ILE A 152 10.81 -5.85 9.46
N GLU A 153 11.16 -6.28 10.66
CA GLU A 153 10.25 -6.23 11.81
C GLU A 153 10.90 -5.33 12.86
N LYS A 154 10.09 -4.44 13.45
CA LYS A 154 10.36 -3.63 14.66
C LYS A 154 11.29 -2.41 14.57
N ALA A 155 10.67 -1.28 14.25
CA ALA A 155 10.76 -0.05 15.04
C ALA A 155 9.35 0.58 14.90
N GLU A 156 8.53 0.82 15.92
CA GLU A 156 8.76 1.11 17.32
C GLU A 156 7.54 0.63 18.12
N SER A 157 7.72 -0.19 19.15
CA SER A 157 6.83 -0.17 20.32
C SER A 157 7.48 -0.83 21.53
N LYS A 158 7.30 -0.16 22.68
CA LYS A 158 7.63 -0.50 24.07
C LYS A 158 9.07 -0.16 24.48
N SER A 159 9.33 0.57 25.57
CA SER A 159 8.48 0.89 26.72
C SER A 159 9.10 1.99 27.59
N GLU A 160 8.22 2.78 28.21
CA GLU A 160 8.44 3.54 29.45
C GLU A 160 9.09 2.73 30.57
N SER A 161 9.87 3.46 31.40
CA SER A 161 10.01 3.42 32.88
C SER A 161 10.43 2.08 33.55
N ASP A 162 11.07 1.98 34.71
CA ASP A 162 11.39 2.86 35.83
C ASP A 162 12.34 2.08 36.79
N LYS A 163 13.34 2.72 37.42
CA LYS A 163 13.72 2.52 38.85
C LYS A 163 15.06 3.18 39.26
N SER A 164 14.92 4.37 39.85
CA SER A 164 15.20 4.72 41.26
C SER A 164 16.53 4.39 41.98
N LYS A 165 16.98 5.42 42.74
CA LYS A 165 17.90 5.50 43.92
C LYS A 165 19.42 5.55 43.60
N LYS A 166 20.23 6.53 44.06
CA LYS A 166 20.44 6.99 45.46
C LYS A 166 21.53 8.11 45.56
N LYS A 167 21.28 9.19 46.33
CA LYS A 167 22.24 10.11 47.04
C LYS A 167 23.20 10.97 46.16
N LYS A 168 23.49 12.26 46.41
CA LYS A 168 23.77 12.97 47.69
C LYS A 168 23.89 14.50 47.47
N LYS A 169 23.20 15.28 48.33
CA LYS A 169 23.56 16.54 49.03
C LYS A 169 24.29 17.75 48.35
N ALA A 170 23.83 18.93 48.82
CA ALA A 170 24.49 20.25 48.98
C ALA A 170 24.44 21.20 47.75
N LYS A 171 24.14 22.50 47.84
CA LYS A 171 24.07 23.44 48.99
C LYS A 171 23.40 24.77 48.52
N GLU A 172 22.71 25.43 49.47
CA GLU A 172 22.57 26.89 49.71
C GLU A 172 22.27 27.86 48.54
N LYS A 173 21.12 28.55 48.49
CA LYS A 173 20.74 29.75 49.28
C LYS A 173 21.88 30.77 49.45
N LYS A 174 21.85 31.80 48.62
CA LYS A 174 21.84 33.19 49.08
C LYS A 174 21.11 34.06 48.08
#